data_AF-A0A8T4JAD3-F1
#
_entry.id   AF-A0A8T4JAD3-F1
#
_cell.length_a   1.000
_cell.length_b   1.000
_cell.length_c   1.000
_cell.angle_alpha   90.00
_cell.angle_beta   90.00
_cell.angle_gamma   90.00
#
_symmetry.space_group_name_H-M   'P 1'
#
loop_
_entity.id
_entity.type
_entity.pdbx_description
1 polymer ?
#
loop_
_entity_poly.entity_id
_entity_poly.type
_entity_poly.pdbx_seq_one_letter_code
_entity_poly.pdbx_strand_id
1 'polypeptide(L)'
;MIDQYYSILGSIFGPILVLPDPLALAIMSILVTFVVTLIYKKFIDQTAMREIKAKVKAMQAESKELQKTDPDAASKKMSEMMSLTNQQMKLSMKPMIPTMIFVLAFLPWISSLFEGPVVFLPFELPFFGNDFGWLAWYMMISLPSSQLLRKILGVEI
;
A
#
# COMPACT_ATOMS: atom_id res chain seq x y z
N MET A 1 -14.63 -0.35 -26.58
CA MET A 1 -13.27 -0.65 -26.07
C MET A 1 -13.29 -0.97 -24.57
N ILE A 2 -13.99 -0.18 -23.74
CA ILE A 2 -14.13 -0.45 -22.29
C ILE A 2 -14.89 -1.77 -22.04
N ASP A 3 -15.94 -2.06 -22.81
CA ASP A 3 -16.74 -3.30 -22.65
C ASP A 3 -15.91 -4.56 -22.94
N GLN A 4 -15.03 -4.49 -23.95
CA GLN A 4 -14.11 -5.59 -24.26
C GLN A 4 -13.10 -5.80 -23.13
N TYR A 5 -12.57 -4.71 -22.55
CA TYR A 5 -11.71 -4.77 -21.37
C TYR A 5 -12.42 -5.42 -20.18
N TYR A 6 -13.66 -5.00 -19.88
CA TYR A 6 -14.46 -5.57 -18.79
C TYR A 6 -14.81 -7.04 -19.02
N SER A 7 -15.09 -7.44 -20.27
CA SER A 7 -15.37 -8.83 -20.62
C SER A 7 -14.14 -9.74 -20.42
N ILE A 8 -12.95 -9.27 -20.79
CA ILE A 8 -11.70 -10.02 -20.57
C ILE A 8 -11.48 -10.21 -19.06
N LEU A 9 -11.61 -9.14 -18.28
CA LEU A 9 -11.48 -9.24 -16.83
C LEU A 9 -12.54 -10.14 -16.21
N GLY A 10 -13.80 -10.01 -16.63
CA GLY A 10 -14.89 -10.88 -16.20
C GLY A 10 -14.64 -12.36 -16.53
N SER A 11 -13.95 -12.67 -17.63
CA SER A 11 -13.58 -14.05 -17.97
C SER A 11 -12.47 -14.60 -17.07
N ILE A 12 -11.49 -13.76 -16.72
CA ILE A 12 -10.36 -14.12 -15.85
C ILE A 12 -10.84 -14.30 -14.40
N PHE A 13 -11.66 -13.37 -13.93
CA PHE A 13 -12.11 -13.31 -12.53
C PHE A 13 -13.48 -13.93 -12.31
N GLY A 14 -14.14 -14.42 -13.37
CA GLY A 14 -15.47 -15.03 -13.32
C GLY A 14 -15.66 -16.05 -12.19
N PRO A 15 -14.73 -17.01 -11.99
CA PRO A 15 -14.83 -17.95 -10.87
C PRO A 15 -14.86 -17.31 -9.49
N ILE A 16 -14.20 -16.16 -9.31
CA ILE A 16 -14.17 -15.41 -8.04
C ILE A 16 -15.47 -14.62 -7.87
N LEU A 17 -16.07 -14.13 -8.96
CA LEU A 17 -17.31 -13.35 -8.95
C LEU A 17 -18.57 -14.19 -8.65
N VAL A 18 -18.47 -15.53 -8.63
CA VAL A 18 -19.55 -16.43 -8.19
C VAL A 18 -19.65 -16.49 -6.66
N LEU A 19 -18.59 -16.09 -5.95
CA LEU A 19 -18.57 -16.06 -4.48
C LEU A 19 -19.42 -14.89 -3.94
N PRO A 20 -19.88 -14.96 -2.68
CA PRO A 20 -20.55 -13.82 -2.03
C PRO A 20 -19.71 -12.54 -2.12
N ASP A 21 -20.36 -11.40 -2.36
CA ASP A 21 -19.68 -10.11 -2.61
C ASP A 21 -18.56 -9.77 -1.61
N PRO A 22 -18.72 -9.96 -0.28
CA PRO A 22 -17.63 -9.71 0.67
C PRO A 22 -16.38 -10.56 0.41
N LEU A 23 -16.57 -11.84 0.08
CA LEU A 23 -15.49 -12.79 -0.17
C LEU A 23 -14.85 -12.56 -1.54
N ALA A 24 -15.68 -12.36 -2.57
CA ALA A 24 -15.21 -12.02 -3.90
C ALA A 24 -14.34 -10.78 -3.87
N LEU A 25 -14.82 -9.69 -3.25
CA LEU A 25 -14.08 -8.45 -3.13
C LEU A 25 -12.84 -8.59 -2.25
N ALA A 26 -12.90 -9.35 -1.15
CA ALA A 26 -11.71 -9.59 -0.32
C ALA A 26 -10.59 -10.31 -1.09
N ILE A 27 -10.93 -11.35 -1.86
CA ILE A 27 -9.97 -12.07 -2.71
C ILE A 27 -9.38 -11.13 -3.77
N MET A 28 -10.24 -10.33 -4.42
CA MET A 28 -9.80 -9.33 -5.40
C MET A 28 -8.86 -8.29 -4.79
N SER A 29 -9.18 -7.77 -3.60
CA SER A 29 -8.32 -6.84 -2.86
C SER A 29 -6.95 -7.43 -2.57
N ILE A 30 -6.88 -8.69 -2.16
CA ILE A 30 -5.61 -9.39 -1.91
C ILE A 30 -4.82 -9.54 -3.22
N LEU A 31 -5.46 -9.91 -4.32
CA LEU A 31 -4.80 -10.05 -5.63
C LEU A 31 -4.26 -8.71 -6.15
N VAL A 32 -5.04 -7.63 -6.08
CA VAL A 32 -4.59 -6.27 -6.43
C VAL A 32 -3.41 -5.87 -5.55
N THR A 33 -3.52 -6.08 -4.24
CA THR A 33 -2.45 -5.77 -3.28
C THR A 33 -1.19 -6.59 -3.56
N PHE A 34 -1.34 -7.85 -3.96
CA PHE A 34 -0.23 -8.72 -4.34
C PHE A 34 0.50 -8.20 -5.55
N VAL A 35 -0.20 -7.85 -6.63
CA VAL A 35 0.41 -7.28 -7.84
C VAL A 35 1.10 -5.96 -7.53
N VAL A 36 0.46 -5.07 -6.77
CA VAL A 36 1.08 -3.83 -6.29
C VAL A 36 2.37 -4.13 -5.53
N THR A 37 2.34 -5.08 -4.59
CA THR A 37 3.52 -5.47 -3.81
C THR A 37 4.65 -6.03 -4.69
N LEU A 38 4.32 -6.78 -5.74
CA LEU A 38 5.30 -7.24 -6.73
C LEU A 38 5.90 -6.09 -7.55
N ILE A 39 5.11 -5.09 -7.92
CA ILE A 39 5.62 -3.88 -8.57
C ILE A 39 6.61 -3.17 -7.63
N TYR A 40 6.24 -2.96 -6.36
CA TYR A 40 7.16 -2.38 -5.37
C TYR A 40 8.45 -3.21 -5.22
N LYS A 41 8.35 -4.54 -5.15
CA LYS A 41 9.51 -5.44 -5.08
C LYS A 41 10.46 -5.26 -6.25
N LYS A 42 9.91 -5.14 -7.46
CA LYS A 42 10.69 -5.07 -8.70
C LYS A 42 11.33 -3.69 -8.92
N PHE A 43 10.63 -2.61 -8.56
CA PHE A 43 11.05 -1.25 -8.87
C PHE A 43 11.88 -0.58 -7.77
N ILE A 44 11.81 -1.07 -6.53
CA ILE A 44 12.65 -0.58 -5.42
C ILE A 44 13.91 -1.44 -5.29
N ASP A 45 15.06 -0.77 -5.25
CA ASP A 45 16.31 -1.37 -4.80
C ASP A 45 16.24 -1.62 -3.28
N GLN A 46 16.02 -2.89 -2.92
CA GLN A 46 15.87 -3.33 -1.53
C GLN A 46 17.16 -3.19 -0.73
N THR A 47 18.32 -3.31 -1.38
CA THR A 47 19.62 -3.18 -0.72
C THR A 47 19.86 -1.72 -0.35
N ALA A 48 19.67 -0.81 -1.30
CA ALA A 48 19.78 0.63 -1.04
C ALA A 48 18.77 1.10 0.02
N MET A 49 17.53 0.59 -0.03
CA MET A 49 16.50 0.91 0.96
C MET A 49 16.89 0.46 2.38
N ARG A 50 17.40 -0.76 2.54
CA ARG A 50 17.89 -1.29 3.82
C ARG A 50 19.05 -0.49 4.38
N GLU A 51 20.01 -0.13 3.53
CA GLU A 51 21.17 0.65 3.92
C GLU A 51 20.77 2.06 4.39
N ILE A 52 19.89 2.75 3.66
CA ILE A 52 19.37 4.06 4.04
C ILE A 52 18.62 3.98 5.37
N LYS A 53 17.75 2.99 5.56
CA LYS A 53 17.03 2.80 6.84
C LYS A 53 17.97 2.54 8.00
N ALA A 54 19.01 1.74 7.80
CA ALA A 54 20.03 1.49 8.81
C ALA A 54 20.79 2.78 9.18
N LYS A 55 21.21 3.57 8.18
CA LYS A 55 21.88 4.86 8.38
C LYS A 55 20.98 5.87 9.10
N VAL A 56 19.71 6.00 8.70
CA VAL A 56 18.73 6.87 9.36
C VAL A 56 18.55 6.46 10.83
N LYS A 57 18.42 5.16 11.12
CA LYS A 57 18.26 4.67 12.50
C LYS A 57 19.49 4.94 13.37
N ALA A 58 20.70 4.74 12.82
CA ALA A 58 21.95 5.05 13.51
C ALA A 58 22.08 6.56 13.79
N MET A 59 21.84 7.40 12.77
CA MET A 59 21.86 8.86 12.92
C MET A 59 20.81 9.37 13.92
N GLN A 60 19.64 8.74 13.98
CA GLN A 60 18.60 9.10 14.93
C GLN A 60 18.99 8.76 16.37
N ALA A 61 19.71 7.66 16.61
CA ALA A 61 20.26 7.33 17.92
C ALA A 61 21.35 8.33 18.33
N GLU A 62 22.32 8.56 17.46
CA GLU A 62 23.43 9.50 17.73
C GLU A 62 22.93 10.94 17.92
N SER A 63 21.94 11.39 17.13
CA SER A 63 21.36 12.73 17.29
C SER A 63 20.70 12.93 18.66
N LYS A 64 20.05 11.90 19.22
CA LYS A 64 19.45 11.96 20.57
C LYS A 64 20.52 12.08 21.67
N GLU A 65 21.69 11.50 21.45
CA GLU A 65 22.82 11.62 22.38
C GLU A 65 23.45 13.02 22.26
N LEU A 66 23.71 13.47 21.02
CA LEU A 66 24.30 14.78 20.74
C LEU A 66 23.40 15.94 21.17
N GLN A 67 22.06 15.80 21.16
CA GLN A 67 21.15 16.83 21.67
C GLN A 67 21.43 17.21 23.14
N LYS A 68 22.05 16.32 23.93
CA LYS A 68 22.36 16.55 25.34
C LYS A 68 23.71 17.21 25.55
N THR A 69 24.63 17.11 24.59
CA THR A 69 26.04 17.51 24.74
C THR A 69 26.48 18.58 23.76
N ASP A 70 25.94 18.58 22.53
CA ASP A 70 26.30 19.50 21.45
C ASP A 70 25.10 19.73 20.50
N PRO A 71 24.29 20.78 20.74
CA PRO A 71 23.13 21.13 19.92
C PRO A 71 23.47 21.46 18.46
N ASP A 72 24.65 22.03 18.19
CA ASP A 72 25.05 22.43 16.84
C ASP A 72 25.46 21.22 16.01
N ALA A 73 26.19 20.26 16.61
CA ALA A 73 26.47 18.98 15.98
C ALA A 73 25.19 18.15 15.76
N ALA A 74 24.26 18.20 16.71
CA ALA A 74 22.95 17.54 16.56
C ALA A 74 22.15 18.12 15.38
N SER A 75 22.19 19.44 15.18
CA SER A 75 21.54 20.12 14.05
C SER A 75 22.11 19.68 12.69
N LYS A 76 23.45 19.58 12.57
CA LYS A 76 24.10 19.07 11.35
C LYS A 76 23.68 17.63 11.03
N LYS A 77 23.68 16.74 12.03
CA LYS A 77 23.19 15.35 11.91
C LYS A 77 21.73 15.28 11.48
N MET A 78 20.89 16.18 11.99
CA MET A 78 19.48 16.26 11.59
C MET A 78 19.33 16.60 10.10
N SER A 79 20.14 17.54 9.59
CA SER A 79 20.16 17.89 8.16
C SER A 79 20.60 16.72 7.27
N GLU A 80 21.64 15.99 7.67
CA GLU A 80 22.06 14.75 6.98
C GLU A 80 20.95 13.70 6.98
N MET A 81 20.28 13.50 8.12
CA MET A 81 19.14 12.58 8.24
C MET A 81 17.98 12.99 7.32
N MET A 82 17.69 14.28 7.17
CA MET A 82 16.69 14.77 6.21
C MET A 82 17.10 14.45 4.76
N SER A 83 18.38 14.58 4.43
CA SER A 83 18.87 14.23 3.10
C SER A 83 18.70 12.75 2.79
N LEU A 84 18.98 11.86 3.75
CA LEU A 84 18.77 10.42 3.63
C LEU A 84 17.29 10.06 3.56
N THR A 85 16.45 10.72 4.36
CA THR A 85 14.99 10.55 4.32
C THR A 85 14.44 10.99 2.95
N ASN A 86 14.96 12.06 2.37
CA ASN A 86 14.60 12.49 1.01
C ASN A 86 15.02 11.47 -0.05
N GLN A 87 16.20 10.85 0.10
CA GLN A 87 16.62 9.76 -0.79
C GLN A 87 15.70 8.55 -0.64
N GLN A 88 15.34 8.18 0.58
CA GLN A 88 14.37 7.12 0.89
C GLN A 88 13.03 7.38 0.18
N MET A 89 12.50 8.60 0.32
CA MET A 89 11.24 9.01 -0.32
C MET A 89 11.32 8.93 -1.84
N LYS A 90 12.42 9.40 -2.45
CA LYS A 90 12.61 9.30 -3.91
C LYS A 90 12.64 7.85 -4.39
N LEU A 91 13.26 6.95 -3.64
CA LEU A 91 13.27 5.51 -3.96
C LEU A 91 11.86 4.92 -3.86
N SER A 92 11.07 5.28 -2.85
CA SER A 92 9.69 4.80 -2.69
C SER A 92 8.69 5.44 -3.67
N MET A 93 9.01 6.61 -4.24
CA MET A 93 8.21 7.25 -5.29
C MET A 93 8.33 6.56 -6.65
N LYS A 94 9.46 5.92 -6.97
CA LYS A 94 9.65 5.20 -8.26
C LYS A 94 8.51 4.22 -8.59
N PRO A 95 8.09 3.32 -7.68
CA PRO A 95 6.95 2.43 -7.93
C PRO A 95 5.59 3.11 -7.84
N MET A 96 5.48 4.36 -7.34
CA MET A 96 4.18 5.02 -7.16
C MET A 96 3.44 5.21 -8.48
N ILE A 97 4.13 5.64 -9.53
CA ILE A 97 3.53 5.85 -10.86
C ILE A 97 2.98 4.55 -11.45
N PRO A 98 3.77 3.45 -11.60
CA PRO A 98 3.24 2.21 -12.17
C PRO A 98 2.15 1.58 -11.30
N THR A 99 2.22 1.71 -9.97
CA THR A 99 1.17 1.20 -9.08
C THR A 99 -0.12 2.01 -9.16
N MET A 100 -0.02 3.33 -9.27
CA MET A 100 -1.18 4.20 -9.46
C MET A 100 -1.87 3.91 -10.79
N ILE A 101 -1.13 3.74 -11.89
CA ILE A 101 -1.70 3.35 -13.20
C ILE A 101 -2.41 2.01 -13.08
N PHE A 102 -1.80 1.03 -12.41
CA PHE A 102 -2.41 -0.28 -12.20
C PHE A 102 -3.71 -0.18 -11.39
N VAL A 103 -3.70 0.50 -10.25
CA VAL A 103 -4.89 0.65 -9.40
C VAL A 103 -5.98 1.42 -10.14
N LEU A 104 -5.66 2.54 -10.79
CA LEU A 104 -6.64 3.35 -11.53
C LEU A 104 -7.24 2.62 -12.74
N ALA A 105 -6.52 1.67 -13.35
CA ALA A 105 -7.09 0.82 -14.39
C ALA A 105 -8.15 -0.14 -13.81
N PHE A 106 -7.89 -0.74 -12.64
CA PHE A 106 -8.76 -1.74 -12.02
C PHE A 106 -9.90 -1.16 -11.19
N LEU A 107 -9.72 0.03 -10.61
CA LEU A 107 -10.69 0.64 -9.68
C LEU A 107 -12.08 0.86 -10.31
N PRO A 108 -12.22 1.44 -11.53
CA PRO A 108 -13.52 1.66 -12.16
C PRO A 108 -14.24 0.34 -12.48
N TRP A 109 -13.47 -0.68 -12.85
CA TRP A 109 -14.03 -2.00 -13.12
C TRP A 109 -14.57 -2.65 -11.85
N ILE A 110 -13.82 -2.62 -10.74
CA ILE A 110 -14.30 -3.10 -9.43
C ILE A 110 -15.55 -2.31 -9.01
N SER A 111 -15.54 -0.99 -9.15
CA SER A 111 -16.71 -0.15 -8.81
C SER A 111 -17.95 -0.52 -9.63
N SER A 112 -17.80 -0.93 -10.89
CA SER A 112 -18.92 -1.34 -11.73
C SER A 112 -19.50 -2.72 -11.37
N LEU A 113 -18.77 -3.52 -10.58
CA LEU A 113 -19.22 -4.83 -10.13
C LEU A 113 -19.98 -4.78 -8.80
N PHE A 114 -19.71 -3.77 -7.97
CA PHE A 114 -20.21 -3.68 -6.59
C PHE A 114 -20.88 -2.32 -6.36
N GLU A 115 -22.10 -2.14 -6.89
CA GLU A 115 -22.91 -0.94 -6.68
C GLU A 115 -23.74 -1.07 -5.40
N GLY A 116 -23.13 -0.85 -4.23
CA GLY A 116 -23.85 -0.83 -2.95
C GLY A 116 -22.99 -1.16 -1.72
N PRO A 117 -23.62 -1.26 -0.53
CA PRO A 117 -22.99 -1.80 0.65
C PRO A 117 -22.63 -3.27 0.43
N VAL A 118 -21.35 -3.60 0.57
CA VAL A 118 -20.86 -4.98 0.44
C VAL A 118 -20.98 -5.72 1.77
N VAL A 119 -20.77 -5.02 2.88
CA VAL A 119 -20.84 -5.60 4.23
C VAL A 119 -21.71 -4.73 5.13
N PHE A 120 -22.60 -5.38 5.88
CA PHE A 120 -23.37 -4.77 6.95
C PHE A 120 -22.78 -5.20 8.29
N LEU A 121 -22.37 -4.25 9.12
CA LEU A 121 -21.88 -4.56 10.46
C LEU A 121 -23.04 -4.79 11.44
N PRO A 122 -22.87 -5.68 12.44
CA PRO A 122 -23.88 -5.89 13.47
C PRO A 122 -23.94 -4.74 14.51
N PHE A 123 -23.12 -3.71 14.35
CA PHE A 123 -23.07 -2.50 15.16
C PHE A 123 -22.76 -1.29 14.29
N GLU A 124 -23.24 -0.11 14.69
CA GLU A 124 -22.96 1.15 14.00
C GLU A 124 -21.64 1.75 14.48
N LEU A 125 -20.77 2.12 13.53
CA LEU A 125 -19.57 2.87 13.84
C LEU A 125 -19.87 4.37 13.91
N PRO A 126 -19.35 5.09 14.92
CA PRO A 126 -19.36 6.54 14.93
C PRO A 126 -18.75 7.08 13.62
N PHE A 127 -19.40 8.06 13.00
CA PHE A 127 -19.03 8.70 11.73
C PHE A 127 -19.15 7.88 10.43
N PHE A 128 -19.20 6.54 10.50
CA PHE A 128 -19.19 5.67 9.30
C PHE A 128 -20.49 4.85 9.11
N GLY A 129 -21.35 4.76 10.12
CA GLY A 129 -22.58 3.97 10.05
C GLY A 129 -22.31 2.46 10.12
N ASN A 130 -23.27 1.67 9.66
CA ASN A 130 -23.22 0.20 9.60
C ASN A 130 -22.96 -0.36 8.20
N ASP A 131 -22.99 0.48 7.16
CA ASP A 131 -22.93 0.09 5.75
C ASP A 131 -21.54 0.30 5.18
N PHE A 132 -20.83 -0.80 4.88
CA PHE A 132 -19.50 -0.77 4.29
C PHE A 132 -19.59 -0.93 2.78
N GLY A 133 -19.43 0.18 2.05
CA GLY A 133 -19.27 0.17 0.60
C GLY A 133 -18.01 -0.57 0.14
N TRP A 134 -17.97 -0.90 -1.15
CA TRP A 134 -16.87 -1.66 -1.75
C TRP A 134 -15.49 -1.04 -1.51
N LEU A 135 -15.36 0.29 -1.56
CA LEU A 135 -14.08 0.96 -1.37
C LEU A 135 -13.57 0.82 0.07
N ALA A 136 -14.47 0.97 1.04
CA ALA A 136 -14.14 0.81 2.46
C ALA A 136 -13.72 -0.63 2.76
N TRP A 137 -14.49 -1.61 2.27
CA TRP A 137 -14.15 -3.02 2.40
C TRP A 137 -12.80 -3.35 1.74
N TYR A 138 -12.57 -2.84 0.53
CA TYR A 138 -11.29 -3.00 -0.18
C TYR A 138 -10.11 -2.46 0.64
N MET A 139 -10.23 -1.28 1.24
CA MET A 139 -9.17 -0.70 2.07
C MET A 139 -8.92 -1.53 3.34
N MET A 140 -9.98 -1.99 4.00
CA MET A 140 -9.87 -2.82 5.20
C MET A 140 -9.12 -4.13 4.94
N ILE A 141 -9.32 -4.76 3.78
CA ILE A 141 -8.61 -5.99 3.42
C ILE A 141 -7.21 -5.71 2.89
N SER A 142 -7.04 -4.71 2.02
CA SER A 142 -5.76 -4.42 1.36
C SER A 142 -4.68 -3.93 2.32
N LEU A 143 -5.02 -3.11 3.33
CA LEU A 143 -4.04 -2.60 4.30
C LEU A 143 -3.30 -3.70 5.06
N PRO A 144 -3.97 -4.61 5.82
CA PRO A 144 -3.28 -5.69 6.52
C PRO A 144 -2.62 -6.67 5.53
N SER A 145 -3.28 -6.96 4.41
CA SER A 145 -2.71 -7.83 3.36
C SER A 145 -1.40 -7.28 2.82
N SER A 146 -1.29 -5.96 2.63
CA SER A 146 -0.07 -5.32 2.15
C SER A 146 1.09 -5.53 3.13
N GLN A 147 0.83 -5.44 4.44
CA GLN A 147 1.86 -5.66 5.46
C GLN A 147 2.31 -7.12 5.49
N LEU A 148 1.37 -8.06 5.38
CA LEU A 148 1.66 -9.48 5.34
C LEU A 148 2.47 -9.85 4.09
N LEU A 149 2.02 -9.43 2.92
CA LEU A 149 2.67 -9.73 1.64
C LEU A 149 4.05 -9.11 1.54
N ARG A 150 4.24 -7.88 2.03
CA ARG A 150 5.56 -7.23 2.10
C ARG A 150 6.54 -8.02 2.96
N LYS A 151 6.10 -8.50 4.13
CA LYS A 151 6.93 -9.36 5.00
C LYS A 151 7.29 -10.68 4.33
N ILE A 152 6.31 -11.37 3.74
CA ILE A 152 6.52 -12.66 3.05
C ILE A 152 7.49 -12.50 1.87
N LEU A 153 7.34 -11.42 1.09
CA LEU A 153 8.13 -11.18 -0.11
C LEU A 153 9.46 -10.46 0.15
N GLY A 154 9.74 -10.06 1.40
CA GLY A 154 10.94 -9.33 1.79
C GLY A 154 11.01 -7.91 1.22
N VAL A 155 9.86 -7.28 0.99
CA VAL A 155 9.75 -5.93 0.40
C VAL A 155 9.76 -4.89 1.51
N GLU A 156 10.77 -4.02 1.48
CA GLU A 156 10.88 -2.88 2.37
C GLU A 156 10.62 -1.59 1.58
N ILE A 157 9.68 -0.79 2.08
CA ILE A 157 9.33 0.54 1.56
C ILE A 157 9.52 1.54 2.69
#